data_AF-A0A353S8U7-F1
#
_entry.id   AF-A0A353S8U7-F1
#
_cell.length_a   1.000
_cell.length_b   1.000
_cell.length_c   1.000
_cell.angle_alpha   90.00
_cell.angle_beta   90.00
_cell.angle_gamma   90.00
#
_symmetry.space_group_name_H-M   'P 1'
#
loop_
_entity.id
_entity.type
_entity.pdbx_description
1 polymer ?
#
loop_
_entity_poly.entity_id
_entity_poly.type
_entity_poly.pdbx_seq_one_letter_code
_entity_poly.pdbx_strand_id
1 'polypeptide(L)'
;MLEAQDYKMKKQNAIQPLRFRFLPSLFAVDDATYSGAFKDDPIKALYDLGFDVRPLASVDDAGLFLWQVADSFLTELSRTEGLELSRENTAVPLSDDLTENLLSSLPFAPGAENVNSDWIRILWAKLNGCFSYEIKNYSGTVALYLAEKDERLKVAERIFFHLVE
;
A
#
# COMPACT_ATOMS: atom_id res chain seq x y z
N MET A 1 -11.92 -6.44 45.86
CA MET A 1 -10.45 -6.27 45.65
C MET A 1 -9.90 -7.07 44.46
N LEU A 2 -10.62 -8.07 43.91
CA LEU A 2 -10.20 -8.77 42.68
C LEU A 2 -10.49 -7.98 41.38
N GLU A 3 -11.53 -7.15 41.32
CA GLU A 3 -11.92 -6.46 40.06
C GLU A 3 -10.94 -5.36 39.60
N ALA A 4 -10.20 -4.74 40.53
CA ALA A 4 -9.26 -3.67 40.18
C ALA A 4 -7.95 -4.17 39.56
N GLN A 5 -7.60 -5.44 39.79
CA GLN A 5 -6.41 -6.07 39.19
C GLN A 5 -6.71 -6.62 37.79
N ASP A 6 -7.89 -7.20 37.57
CA ASP A 6 -8.37 -7.57 36.23
C ASP A 6 -8.53 -6.35 35.29
N TYR A 7 -8.96 -5.20 35.83
CA TYR A 7 -9.05 -3.95 35.07
C TYR A 7 -7.67 -3.40 34.66
N LYS A 8 -6.61 -3.64 35.44
CA LYS A 8 -5.23 -3.25 35.10
C LYS A 8 -4.58 -4.20 34.08
N MET A 9 -4.89 -5.50 34.11
CA MET A 9 -4.34 -6.48 33.16
C MET A 9 -4.91 -6.30 31.75
N LYS A 10 -6.16 -5.83 31.60
CA LYS A 10 -6.75 -5.52 30.28
C LYS A 10 -6.17 -4.27 29.61
N LYS A 11 -5.38 -3.44 30.32
CA LYS A 11 -4.84 -2.18 29.79
C LYS A 11 -3.44 -2.32 29.15
N GLN A 12 -2.87 -3.53 29.12
CA GLN A 12 -1.46 -3.73 28.78
C GLN A 12 -1.19 -4.37 27.40
N ASN A 13 -2.19 -4.54 26.54
CA ASN A 13 -1.97 -4.95 25.14
C ASN A 13 -2.80 -4.10 24.17
N ALA A 14 -2.79 -2.78 24.35
CA ALA A 14 -3.03 -1.91 23.20
C ALA A 14 -1.77 -2.03 22.33
N ILE A 15 -1.87 -2.74 21.20
CA ILE A 15 -0.82 -2.73 20.18
C ILE A 15 -0.65 -1.26 19.80
N GLN A 16 0.48 -0.66 20.15
CA GLN A 16 0.73 0.71 19.75
C GLN A 16 0.88 0.75 18.23
N PRO A 17 0.31 1.76 17.56
CA PRO A 17 0.45 1.87 16.11
C PRO A 17 1.92 2.00 15.75
N LEU A 18 2.31 1.34 14.65
CA LEU A 18 3.63 1.53 14.08
C LEU A 18 3.76 2.98 13.61
N ARG A 19 4.87 3.59 14.02
CA ARG A 19 5.20 4.97 13.67
C ARG A 19 6.12 4.98 12.48
N PHE A 20 5.92 5.91 11.57
CA PHE A 20 6.73 6.01 10.36
C PHE A 20 7.38 7.38 10.26
N ARG A 21 8.52 7.38 9.58
CA ARG A 21 9.21 8.60 9.16
C ARG A 21 9.53 8.52 7.68
N PHE A 22 9.49 9.67 7.03
CA PHE A 22 9.93 9.81 5.65
C PHE A 22 11.44 10.10 5.61
N LEU A 23 12.09 9.53 4.61
CA LEU A 23 13.51 9.60 4.34
C LEU A 23 13.71 10.04 2.88
N PRO A 24 14.86 10.63 2.52
CA PRO A 24 15.19 10.85 1.11
C PRO A 24 15.15 9.56 0.27
N SER A 25 15.41 8.42 0.91
CA SER A 25 15.41 7.09 0.30
C SER A 25 14.07 6.35 0.38
N LEU A 26 12.95 7.04 0.67
CA LEU A 26 11.60 6.54 0.95
C LEU A 26 11.18 6.66 2.42
N PHE A 27 11.08 5.57 3.17
CA PHE A 27 10.53 5.60 4.53
C PHE A 27 11.15 4.50 5.40
N ALA A 28 10.94 4.61 6.71
CA ALA A 28 11.26 3.56 7.67
C ALA A 28 10.29 3.63 8.86
N VAL A 29 10.22 2.54 9.61
CA VAL A 29 9.60 2.55 10.94
C VAL A 29 10.44 3.45 11.86
N ASP A 30 9.80 4.38 12.55
CA ASP A 30 10.42 5.30 13.51
C ASP A 30 10.60 4.64 14.88
N ASP A 31 11.18 3.45 14.86
CA ASP A 31 11.59 2.69 16.03
C ASP A 31 12.77 1.80 15.64
N ALA A 32 13.96 2.12 16.16
CA ALA A 32 15.18 1.38 15.88
C ALA A 32 15.16 -0.07 16.42
N THR A 33 14.28 -0.34 17.39
CA THR A 33 14.11 -1.67 17.99
C THR A 33 13.10 -2.53 17.24
N TYR A 34 12.35 -1.94 16.30
CA TYR A 34 11.40 -2.66 15.47
C TYR A 34 12.10 -3.81 14.73
N SER A 35 11.45 -4.96 14.72
CA SER A 35 11.84 -6.15 13.98
C SER A 35 10.58 -6.79 13.42
N GLY A 36 10.44 -6.76 12.10
CA GLY A 36 9.24 -7.22 11.41
C GLY A 36 9.30 -6.89 9.93
N ALA A 37 8.20 -7.14 9.20
CA ALA A 37 8.16 -7.07 7.74
C ALA A 37 8.68 -5.74 7.18
N PHE A 38 8.37 -4.60 7.81
CA PHE A 38 8.85 -3.30 7.34
C PHE A 38 10.36 -3.07 7.49
N LYS A 39 11.07 -3.89 8.28
CA LYS A 39 12.53 -3.86 8.38
C LYS A 39 13.17 -4.81 7.38
N ASP A 40 12.55 -5.96 7.15
CA ASP A 40 13.11 -7.02 6.31
C ASP A 40 12.89 -6.71 4.82
N ASP A 41 11.68 -6.28 4.45
CA ASP A 41 11.33 -5.83 3.10
C ASP A 41 10.28 -4.71 3.16
N PRO A 42 10.71 -3.43 3.28
CA PRO A 42 9.80 -2.31 3.47
C PRO A 42 8.80 -2.14 2.33
N ILE A 43 9.21 -2.41 1.08
CA ILE A 43 8.35 -2.22 -0.09
C ILE A 43 7.30 -3.31 -0.15
N LYS A 44 7.70 -4.58 0.06
CA LYS A 44 6.75 -5.69 0.13
C LYS A 44 5.75 -5.53 1.26
N ALA A 45 6.22 -5.13 2.45
CA ALA A 45 5.36 -4.90 3.60
C ALA A 45 4.35 -3.78 3.35
N LEU A 46 4.77 -2.69 2.67
CA LEU A 46 3.86 -1.63 2.28
C LEU A 46 2.86 -2.09 1.21
N TYR A 47 3.32 -2.85 0.22
CA TYR A 47 2.46 -3.41 -0.81
C TYR A 47 1.37 -4.31 -0.20
N ASP A 48 1.74 -5.17 0.76
CA ASP A 48 0.77 -5.98 1.51
C ASP A 48 -0.17 -5.14 2.36
N LEU A 49 0.36 -4.11 3.06
CA LEU A 49 -0.46 -3.18 3.84
C LEU A 49 -1.55 -2.52 2.97
N GLY A 50 -1.26 -2.26 1.69
CA GLY A 50 -2.23 -1.69 0.75
C GLY A 50 -3.51 -2.50 0.58
N PHE A 51 -3.49 -3.81 0.83
CA PHE A 51 -4.69 -4.66 0.77
C PHE A 51 -5.56 -4.56 2.04
N ASP A 52 -5.04 -4.00 3.14
CA ASP A 52 -5.81 -3.86 4.37
C ASP A 52 -6.94 -2.81 4.20
N VAL A 53 -8.06 -3.06 4.89
CA VAL A 53 -9.06 -2.02 5.11
C VAL A 53 -8.44 -0.95 6.02
N ARG A 54 -8.30 0.27 5.48
CA ARG A 54 -7.79 1.49 6.14
C ARG A 54 -7.31 1.29 7.59
N PRO A 55 -6.00 1.07 7.83
CA PRO A 55 -5.46 0.49 9.07
C PRO A 55 -5.32 1.50 10.22
N LEU A 56 -6.40 2.21 10.57
CA LEU A 56 -6.42 3.31 11.56
C LEU A 56 -5.89 2.94 12.96
N ALA A 57 -5.95 1.67 13.34
CA ALA A 57 -5.47 1.20 14.65
C ALA A 57 -4.01 0.71 14.64
N SER A 58 -3.46 0.42 13.45
CA SER A 58 -2.19 -0.30 13.30
C SER A 58 -1.02 0.59 12.95
N VAL A 59 -1.28 1.79 12.42
CA VAL A 59 -0.24 2.74 11.96
C VAL A 59 -0.60 4.18 12.32
N ASP A 60 0.40 5.05 12.40
CA ASP A 60 0.23 6.49 12.60
C ASP A 60 -0.15 7.22 11.28
N ASP A 61 -0.28 8.55 11.33
CA ASP A 61 -0.68 9.35 10.15
C ASP A 61 0.31 9.20 8.98
N ALA A 62 1.62 9.07 9.26
CA ALA A 62 2.62 8.81 8.23
C ALA A 62 2.43 7.43 7.60
N GLY A 63 2.16 6.41 8.41
CA GLY A 63 1.79 5.08 7.91
C GLY A 63 0.46 5.07 7.15
N LEU A 64 -0.53 5.88 7.55
CA LEU A 64 -1.78 6.03 6.81
C LEU A 64 -1.56 6.68 5.44
N PHE A 65 -0.65 7.65 5.35
CA PHE A 65 -0.25 8.22 4.06
C PHE A 65 0.43 7.17 3.17
N LEU A 66 1.37 6.39 3.71
CA LEU A 66 2.00 5.30 2.96
C LEU A 66 0.95 4.28 2.48
N TRP A 67 0.05 3.86 3.36
CA TRP A 67 -1.08 3.00 3.01
C TRP A 67 -1.92 3.61 1.89
N GLN A 68 -2.23 4.91 1.94
CA GLN A 68 -3.02 5.59 0.91
C GLN A 68 -2.32 5.55 -0.46
N VAL A 69 -0.99 5.69 -0.51
CA VAL A 69 -0.22 5.53 -1.75
C VAL A 69 -0.34 4.09 -2.28
N ALA A 70 -0.21 3.09 -1.41
CA ALA A 70 -0.31 1.68 -1.79
C ALA A 70 -1.73 1.28 -2.24
N ASP A 71 -2.76 1.72 -1.52
CA ASP A 71 -4.18 1.52 -1.85
C ASP A 71 -4.54 2.19 -3.20
N SER A 72 -4.02 3.41 -3.43
CA SER A 72 -4.17 4.10 -4.72
C SER A 72 -3.47 3.35 -5.85
N PHE A 73 -2.28 2.81 -5.60
CA PHE A 73 -1.57 1.96 -6.56
C PHE A 73 -2.38 0.71 -6.92
N LEU A 74 -2.90 -0.01 -5.93
CA LEU A 74 -3.72 -1.22 -6.15
C LEU A 74 -5.03 -0.90 -6.87
N THR A 75 -5.63 0.25 -6.57
CA THR A 75 -6.79 0.76 -7.28
C THR A 75 -6.49 0.99 -8.76
N GLU A 76 -5.42 1.72 -9.10
CA GLU A 76 -5.03 1.97 -10.50
C GLU A 76 -4.57 0.68 -11.21
N LEU A 77 -3.89 -0.22 -10.50
CA LEU A 77 -3.53 -1.54 -11.00
C LEU A 77 -4.79 -2.30 -11.42
N SER A 78 -5.79 -2.43 -10.54
CA SER A 78 -7.05 -3.15 -10.85
C SER A 78 -7.83 -2.58 -12.03
N ARG A 79 -7.66 -1.27 -12.29
CA ARG A 79 -8.30 -0.55 -13.41
C ARG A 79 -7.51 -0.62 -14.71
N THR A 80 -6.29 -1.14 -14.68
CA THR A 80 -5.43 -1.19 -15.86
C THR A 80 -6.00 -2.15 -16.90
N GLU A 81 -6.30 -1.63 -18.09
CA GLU A 81 -6.84 -2.44 -19.18
C GLU A 81 -5.84 -3.51 -19.64
N GLY A 82 -6.34 -4.73 -19.86
CA GLY A 82 -5.48 -5.82 -20.30
C GLY A 82 -4.47 -6.29 -19.25
N LEU A 83 -4.68 -5.96 -17.97
CA LEU A 83 -3.86 -6.42 -16.84
C LEU A 83 -3.63 -7.95 -16.87
N GLU A 84 -4.68 -8.70 -17.19
CA GLU A 84 -4.62 -10.16 -17.22
C GLU A 84 -3.68 -10.73 -18.28
N LEU A 85 -3.47 -9.97 -19.37
CA LEU A 85 -2.58 -10.33 -20.46
C LEU A 85 -1.15 -9.82 -20.23
N SER A 86 -1.03 -8.58 -19.73
CA SER A 86 0.25 -7.92 -19.51
C SER A 86 0.98 -8.43 -18.27
N ARG A 87 0.23 -8.83 -17.23
CA ARG A 87 0.73 -9.46 -15.99
C ARG A 87 1.95 -8.73 -15.43
N GLU A 88 3.10 -9.40 -15.33
CA GLU A 88 4.32 -8.83 -14.77
C GLU A 88 4.91 -7.69 -15.60
N ASN A 89 4.49 -7.55 -16.86
CA ASN A 89 4.91 -6.48 -17.77
C ASN A 89 4.00 -5.25 -17.69
N THR A 90 3.04 -5.23 -16.77
CA THR A 90 2.13 -4.09 -16.57
C THR A 90 2.89 -2.87 -16.07
N ALA A 91 2.71 -1.74 -16.75
CA ALA A 91 3.14 -0.44 -16.26
C ALA A 91 1.93 0.29 -15.68
N VAL A 92 1.76 0.28 -14.35
CA VAL A 92 0.63 0.95 -13.69
C VAL A 92 0.82 2.47 -13.80
N PRO A 93 -0.10 3.20 -14.42
CA PRO A 93 0.03 4.64 -14.61
C PRO A 93 -0.06 5.38 -13.27
N LEU A 94 0.66 6.50 -13.17
CA LEU A 94 0.51 7.48 -12.11
C LEU A 94 0.30 8.85 -12.77
N SER A 95 -0.92 9.38 -12.68
CA SER A 95 -1.24 10.70 -13.21
C SER A 95 -0.70 11.83 -12.32
N ASP A 96 -0.52 13.00 -12.92
CA ASP A 96 -0.11 14.20 -12.20
C ASP A 96 -1.18 14.61 -11.17
N ASP A 97 -2.46 14.57 -11.56
CA ASP A 97 -3.59 14.84 -10.67
C ASP A 97 -3.59 13.92 -9.43
N LEU A 98 -3.35 12.60 -9.61
CA LEU A 98 -3.26 11.67 -8.48
C LEU A 98 -2.05 11.97 -7.61
N THR A 99 -0.92 12.34 -8.22
CA THR A 99 0.29 12.74 -7.49
C THR A 99 0.03 13.99 -6.64
N GLU A 100 -0.63 15.01 -7.19
CA GLU A 100 -1.00 16.24 -6.48
C GLU A 100 -2.00 15.99 -5.35
N ASN A 101 -2.98 15.11 -5.58
CA ASN A 101 -3.94 14.70 -4.56
C ASN A 101 -3.26 13.98 -3.38
N LEU A 102 -2.31 13.08 -3.66
CA LEU A 102 -1.51 12.44 -2.63
C LEU A 102 -0.65 13.46 -1.88
N LEU A 103 0.05 14.36 -2.57
CA LEU A 103 0.84 15.41 -1.90
C LEU A 103 -0.02 16.31 -1.01
N SER A 104 -1.26 16.59 -1.43
CA SER A 104 -2.20 17.39 -0.65
C SER A 104 -2.69 16.67 0.62
N SER A 105 -2.57 15.34 0.69
CA SER A 105 -2.88 14.54 1.89
C SER A 105 -1.67 14.23 2.76
N LEU A 106 -0.47 14.72 2.42
CA LEU A 106 0.75 14.51 3.19
C LEU A 106 0.60 15.04 4.62
N PRO A 107 0.70 14.18 5.66
CA PRO A 107 0.61 14.60 7.04
C PRO A 107 1.85 15.39 7.48
N PHE A 108 1.68 16.19 8.53
CA PHE A 108 2.80 16.76 9.25
C PHE A 108 3.48 15.67 10.09
N ALA A 109 4.53 15.07 9.54
CA ALA A 109 5.26 13.95 10.14
C ALA A 109 6.78 14.09 9.98
N PRO A 110 7.60 13.35 10.75
CA PRO A 110 9.05 13.39 10.62
C PRO A 110 9.52 13.10 9.20
N GLY A 111 10.27 14.03 8.62
CA GLY A 111 10.82 13.90 7.28
C GLY A 111 9.87 14.25 6.14
N ALA A 112 8.69 14.81 6.41
CA ALA A 112 7.72 15.21 5.38
C ALA A 112 8.31 16.16 4.33
N GLU A 113 9.33 16.94 4.66
CA GLU A 113 10.08 17.79 3.73
C GLU A 113 10.78 17.01 2.59
N ASN A 114 10.99 15.70 2.76
CA ASN A 114 11.55 14.84 1.72
C ASN A 114 10.50 14.38 0.69
N VAL A 115 9.21 14.46 1.03
CA VAL A 115 8.14 13.95 0.19
C VAL A 115 7.74 15.00 -0.84
N ASN A 116 7.98 14.69 -2.10
CA ASN A 116 7.62 15.48 -3.27
C ASN A 116 7.12 14.56 -4.40
N SER A 117 6.80 15.12 -5.58
CA SER A 117 6.30 14.34 -6.71
C SER A 117 7.26 13.22 -7.13
N ASP A 118 8.57 13.47 -7.15
CA ASP A 118 9.57 12.46 -7.52
C ASP A 118 9.65 11.34 -6.49
N TRP A 119 9.57 11.68 -5.20
CA TRP A 119 9.51 10.70 -4.11
C TRP A 119 8.32 9.74 -4.29
N ILE A 120 7.12 10.27 -4.61
CA ILE A 120 5.93 9.45 -4.87
C ILE A 120 6.12 8.59 -6.12
N ARG A 121 6.67 9.13 -7.21
CA ARG A 121 6.94 8.36 -8.44
C ARG A 121 7.92 7.21 -8.19
N ILE A 122 8.96 7.44 -7.38
CA ILE A 122 9.90 6.39 -6.99
C ILE A 122 9.19 5.30 -6.18
N LEU A 123 8.39 5.67 -5.19
CA LEU A 123 7.62 4.71 -4.39
C LEU A 123 6.66 3.90 -5.27
N TRP A 124 5.95 4.57 -6.18
CA TRP A 124 5.02 3.95 -7.12
C TRP A 124 5.72 2.92 -8.02
N ALA A 125 6.89 3.26 -8.57
CA ALA A 125 7.69 2.35 -9.37
C ALA A 125 8.16 1.13 -8.55
N LYS A 126 8.47 1.30 -7.26
CA LYS A 126 8.83 0.20 -6.36
C LYS A 126 7.64 -0.73 -6.08
N LEU A 127 6.44 -0.17 -5.86
CA LEU A 127 5.21 -0.95 -5.74
C LEU A 127 4.91 -1.74 -7.02
N ASN A 128 5.08 -1.12 -8.19
CA ASN A 128 4.92 -1.82 -9.46
C ASN A 128 5.93 -2.97 -9.61
N GLY A 129 7.20 -2.75 -9.25
CA GLY A 129 8.20 -3.81 -9.21
C GLY A 129 7.82 -4.98 -8.28
N CYS A 130 7.21 -4.68 -7.13
CA CYS A 130 6.69 -5.69 -6.21
C CYS A 130 5.57 -6.51 -6.85
N PHE A 131 4.58 -5.85 -7.47
CA PHE A 131 3.52 -6.52 -8.22
C PHE A 131 4.09 -7.40 -9.33
N SER A 132 4.96 -6.87 -10.19
CA SER A 132 5.60 -7.62 -11.27
C SER A 132 6.29 -8.88 -10.78
N TYR A 133 7.01 -8.79 -9.66
CA TYR A 133 7.66 -9.93 -9.05
C TYR A 133 6.65 -10.97 -8.53
N GLU A 134 5.63 -10.54 -7.77
CA GLU A 134 4.64 -11.47 -7.23
C GLU A 134 3.85 -12.18 -8.31
N ILE A 135 3.31 -11.44 -9.28
CA ILE A 135 2.42 -12.02 -10.31
C ILE A 135 3.15 -12.94 -11.28
N LYS A 136 4.46 -12.70 -11.50
CA LYS A 136 5.31 -13.61 -12.28
C LYS A 136 5.45 -14.98 -11.62
N ASN A 137 5.49 -15.01 -10.29
CA ASN A 137 5.66 -16.24 -9.50
C ASN A 137 4.32 -16.87 -9.11
N TYR A 138 3.20 -16.20 -9.39
CA TYR A 138 1.85 -16.69 -9.12
C TYR A 138 1.29 -17.48 -10.29
N SER A 139 0.90 -18.74 -10.06
CA SER A 139 0.44 -19.65 -11.11
C SER A 139 -0.98 -19.41 -11.63
N GLY A 140 -1.79 -18.63 -10.89
CA GLY A 140 -3.16 -18.31 -11.26
C GLY A 140 -3.30 -17.04 -12.10
N THR A 141 -4.54 -16.61 -12.30
CA THR A 141 -4.89 -15.34 -12.96
C THR A 141 -4.56 -14.15 -12.07
N VAL A 142 -4.35 -12.96 -12.64
CA VAL A 142 -4.23 -11.71 -11.87
C VAL A 142 -5.53 -11.43 -11.12
N ALA A 143 -6.68 -11.74 -11.72
CA ALA A 143 -7.96 -11.69 -11.03
C ALA A 143 -8.01 -12.55 -9.75
N LEU A 144 -7.52 -13.80 -9.80
CA LEU A 144 -7.46 -14.65 -8.62
C LEU A 144 -6.46 -14.13 -7.60
N TYR A 145 -5.28 -13.69 -8.06
CA TYR A 145 -4.26 -13.09 -7.21
C TYR A 145 -4.78 -11.89 -6.39
N LEU A 146 -5.50 -10.97 -7.04
CA LEU A 146 -6.07 -9.81 -6.35
C LEU A 146 -7.22 -10.23 -5.41
N ALA A 147 -8.11 -11.13 -5.85
CA ALA A 147 -9.23 -11.58 -5.04
C ALA A 147 -8.80 -12.36 -3.79
N GLU A 148 -7.71 -13.12 -3.84
CA GLU A 148 -7.14 -13.82 -2.68
C GLU A 148 -6.57 -12.86 -1.62
N LYS A 149 -6.17 -11.65 -2.03
CA LYS A 149 -5.62 -10.63 -1.13
C LYS A 149 -6.65 -9.63 -0.64
N ASP A 150 -7.55 -9.18 -1.51
CA ASP A 150 -8.63 -8.26 -1.18
C ASP A 150 -9.81 -8.45 -2.14
N GLU A 151 -10.92 -8.97 -1.63
CA GLU A 151 -12.14 -9.20 -2.40
C GLU A 151 -12.75 -7.92 -2.99
N ARG A 152 -12.37 -6.73 -2.50
CA ARG A 152 -12.81 -5.43 -3.04
C ARG A 152 -12.19 -5.13 -4.40
N LEU A 153 -10.99 -5.66 -4.68
CA LEU A 153 -10.28 -5.42 -5.94
C LEU A 153 -10.81 -6.35 -7.02
N LYS A 154 -11.48 -5.78 -8.02
CA LYS A 154 -11.92 -6.49 -9.22
C LYS A 154 -11.15 -5.97 -10.43
N VAL A 155 -10.56 -6.88 -11.21
CA VAL A 155 -9.87 -6.53 -12.46
C VAL A 155 -10.88 -5.99 -13.45
N ALA A 156 -10.58 -4.85 -14.07
CA ALA A 156 -11.39 -4.27 -15.13
C ALA A 156 -11.51 -5.25 -16.31
N GLU A 157 -12.73 -5.71 -16.59
CA GLU A 157 -13.02 -6.53 -17.76
C GLU A 157 -12.97 -5.67 -19.03
N ARG A 158 -12.45 -6.22 -20.14
CA ARG A 158 -12.47 -5.52 -21.44
C ARG A 158 -13.92 -5.33 -21.91
N ILE A 159 -14.28 -4.10 -22.26
CA ILE A 159 -15.46 -3.85 -23.09
C ILE A 159 -15.04 -4.06 -24.56
N PHE A 160 -15.44 -5.17 -25.15
CA PHE A 160 -15.36 -5.34 -26.60
C PHE A 160 -16.54 -4.61 -27.25
N PHE A 161 -16.31 -3.40 -27.76
CA PHE A 161 -17.24 -2.81 -28.71
C PHE A 161 -17.21 -3.65 -29.98
N HIS A 162 -18.25 -4.46 -30.20
CA HIS A 162 -18.55 -4.94 -31.55
C HIS A 162 -19.16 -3.75 -32.28
N LEU A 163 -18.35 -3.10 -33.13
CA LEU A 163 -18.86 -2.12 -34.08
C LEU A 163 -19.73 -2.91 -35.08
N VAL A 164 -21.06 -2.87 -34.90
CA VAL A 164 -21.99 -3.36 -35.91
C VAL A 164 -22.20 -2.21 -36.89
N GLU A 165 -21.80 -2.43 -38.14
CA GLU A 165 -22.16 -1.58 -39.28
C GLU A 165 -23.51 -2.05 -39.86
#